data_AF-A0A0K9H0Y8-F1
#
_entry.id   AF-A0A0K9H0Y8-F1
#
_cell.length_a   1.000
_cell.length_b   1.000
_cell.length_c   1.000
_cell.angle_alpha   90.00
_cell.angle_beta   90.00
_cell.angle_gamma   90.00
#
_symmetry.space_group_name_H-M   'P 1'
#
loop_
_entity.id
_entity.type
_entity.pdbx_description
1 polymer ?
#
loop_
_entity_poly.entity_id
_entity_poly.type
_entity_poly.pdbx_seq_one_letter_code
_entity_poly.pdbx_strand_id
1 'polypeptide(L)'
;MPQMLALVILVLILYIGDVVAVRTKAWVPSVFVCAVLFLIGYWTFFPTDIVAVAGVPPVVATMMMYLLITNMGTLLSLQELKNQWKTIVIALSGVLGIIAILFTIGTLIFDFKTVVVAIPPLVGGIVSALIMSEGAKEAGLASLSVFAIVIYVMQGFAGYPITSIVLKKEGKRLLEKYRSGELTIKDAKNGVEVEKEQELKLFKYLPEKYNTEYFKFFRLAVVGYLAYLVSTLLAPFVTVNALVLCLLFGIIAKSVGFLEKQPLQKANGFGFSIMALMLFIFDGLQKATPSMMLEILYPLIVCIILAVIGMYIFSFIIGKILKVSKEMAFAVSLTALYGFPADYIITNEVIKSLTNDEKEKEVLTSHMLPPMLVGGFITVTIVSVVLAGIFVGFL
;
A
#
# COMPACT_ATOMS: atom_id res chain seq x y z
N MET A 1 30.38 11.81 -5.98
CA MET A 1 29.66 12.78 -5.11
C MET A 1 29.86 12.37 -3.65
N PRO A 2 30.10 13.28 -2.68
CA PRO A 2 30.19 12.91 -1.27
C PRO A 2 28.88 12.32 -0.73
N GLN A 3 28.96 11.31 0.14
CA GLN A 3 27.79 10.62 0.73
C GLN A 3 26.79 11.59 1.37
N MET A 4 27.27 12.51 2.22
CA MET A 4 26.38 13.45 2.91
C MET A 4 25.69 14.41 1.94
N LEU A 5 26.34 14.78 0.83
CA LEU A 5 25.72 15.60 -0.20
C LEU A 5 24.63 14.82 -0.94
N ALA A 6 24.89 13.55 -1.30
CA ALA A 6 23.88 12.67 -1.89
C ALA A 6 22.66 12.54 -0.97
N LEU A 7 22.87 12.28 0.33
CA LEU A 7 21.79 12.20 1.30
C LEU A 7 20.99 13.50 1.40
N VAL A 8 21.66 14.66 1.47
CA VAL A 8 20.98 15.97 1.53
C VAL A 8 20.10 16.20 0.30
N ILE A 9 20.60 15.91 -0.90
CA ILE A 9 19.84 16.06 -2.15
C ILE A 9 18.62 15.14 -2.16
N LEU A 10 18.81 13.87 -1.81
CA LEU A 10 17.74 12.89 -1.83
C LEU A 10 16.65 13.18 -0.79
N VAL A 11 17.03 13.56 0.44
CA VAL A 11 16.08 13.96 1.49
C VAL A 11 15.37 15.26 1.11
N LEU A 12 16.07 16.21 0.48
CA LEU A 12 15.45 17.43 -0.03
C LEU A 12 14.38 17.12 -1.08
N ILE A 13 14.62 16.18 -1.99
CA ILE A 13 13.62 15.74 -2.97
C ILE A 13 12.38 15.16 -2.29
N LEU A 14 12.57 14.26 -1.32
CA LEU A 14 11.46 13.69 -0.55
C LEU A 14 10.66 14.79 0.18
N TYR A 15 11.36 15.75 0.80
CA TYR A 15 10.72 16.89 1.46
C TYR A 15 9.94 17.78 0.48
N ILE A 16 10.49 18.07 -0.71
CA ILE A 16 9.78 18.82 -1.75
C ILE A 16 8.50 18.08 -2.15
N GLY A 17 8.56 16.75 -2.30
CA GLY A 17 7.38 15.92 -2.56
C GLY A 17 6.28 16.10 -1.52
N ASP A 18 6.64 16.05 -0.24
CA ASP A 18 5.71 16.24 0.87
C ASP A 18 5.14 17.66 0.90
N VAL A 19 5.97 18.69 0.70
CA VAL A 19 5.52 20.09 0.65
C VAL A 19 4.50 20.29 -0.47
N VAL A 20 4.76 19.73 -1.67
CA VAL A 20 3.82 19.82 -2.80
C VAL A 20 2.53 19.06 -2.49
N ALA A 21 2.61 17.85 -1.95
CA ALA A 21 1.42 17.07 -1.58
C ALA A 21 0.56 17.82 -0.54
N VAL A 22 1.17 18.42 0.48
CA VAL A 22 0.47 19.23 1.49
C VAL A 22 -0.19 20.45 0.86
N ARG A 23 0.53 21.21 0.03
CA ARG A 23 0.00 22.42 -0.62
C ARG A 23 -1.13 22.11 -1.61
N THR A 24 -1.07 20.96 -2.26
CA THR A 24 -2.07 20.50 -3.23
C THR A 24 -3.22 19.72 -2.59
N LYS A 25 -3.25 19.59 -1.25
CA LYS A 25 -4.24 18.79 -0.51
C LYS A 25 -4.35 17.37 -1.05
N ALA A 26 -3.20 16.72 -1.18
CA ALA A 26 -3.01 15.38 -1.75
C ALA A 26 -3.49 15.18 -3.20
N TRP A 27 -3.83 16.25 -3.93
CA TRP A 27 -4.20 16.13 -5.35
C TRP A 27 -3.02 15.69 -6.21
N VAL A 28 -1.80 16.17 -5.91
CA VAL A 28 -0.56 15.64 -6.48
C VAL A 28 0.09 14.69 -5.47
N PRO A 29 0.29 13.40 -5.81
CA PRO A 29 0.99 12.47 -4.94
C PRO A 29 2.45 12.90 -4.69
N SER A 30 2.91 12.86 -3.43
CA SER A 30 4.33 13.12 -3.06
C SER A 30 5.27 12.23 -3.88
N VAL A 31 4.90 10.95 -4.03
CA VAL A 31 5.64 9.94 -4.81
C VAL A 31 5.84 10.36 -6.28
N PHE A 32 4.86 11.02 -6.89
CA PHE A 32 4.99 11.52 -8.27
C PHE A 32 6.00 12.66 -8.38
N VAL A 33 5.92 13.63 -7.48
CA VAL A 33 6.86 14.76 -7.46
C VAL A 33 8.28 14.25 -7.26
N CYS A 34 8.47 13.32 -6.32
CA CYS A 34 9.76 12.67 -6.10
C CYS A 34 10.23 11.94 -7.36
N ALA A 35 9.41 11.10 -7.99
CA ALA A 35 9.77 10.38 -9.21
C ALA A 35 10.21 11.32 -10.34
N VAL A 36 9.48 12.42 -10.57
CA VAL A 36 9.85 13.42 -11.59
C VAL A 36 11.21 14.07 -11.27
N LEU A 37 11.43 14.46 -10.01
CA LEU A 37 12.71 15.05 -9.59
C LEU A 37 13.87 14.06 -9.68
N PHE A 38 13.65 12.78 -9.38
CA PHE A 38 14.63 11.72 -9.56
C PHE A 38 14.95 11.49 -11.04
N LEU A 39 13.94 11.44 -11.92
CA LEU A 39 14.14 11.31 -13.36
C LEU A 39 14.96 12.48 -13.91
N ILE A 40 14.61 13.72 -13.55
CA ILE A 40 15.39 14.90 -13.92
C ILE A 40 16.82 14.78 -13.39
N GLY A 41 16.99 14.36 -12.14
CA GLY A 41 18.30 14.10 -11.53
C GLY A 41 19.13 13.13 -12.34
N TYR A 42 18.60 11.94 -12.66
CA TYR A 42 19.28 10.91 -13.46
C TYR A 42 19.60 11.35 -14.88
N TRP A 43 18.76 12.18 -15.50
CA TRP A 43 19.01 12.70 -16.84
C TRP A 43 20.06 13.81 -16.89
N THR A 44 20.43 14.40 -15.75
CA THR A 44 21.25 15.62 -15.73
C THR A 44 22.54 15.48 -14.92
N PHE A 45 22.47 15.15 -13.62
CA PHE A 45 23.64 15.25 -12.73
C PHE A 45 23.76 14.16 -11.66
N PHE A 46 22.79 13.27 -11.51
CA PHE A 46 22.89 12.17 -10.55
C PHE A 46 23.91 11.12 -11.04
N PRO A 47 24.82 10.64 -10.18
CA PRO A 47 25.46 9.37 -10.44
C PRO A 47 24.41 8.25 -10.38
N THR A 48 24.60 7.20 -11.18
CA THR A 48 23.61 6.10 -11.28
C THR A 48 23.43 5.37 -9.95
N ASP A 49 24.41 5.43 -9.05
CA ASP A 49 24.41 4.79 -7.73
C ASP A 49 24.18 5.78 -6.57
N ILE A 50 23.60 6.96 -6.84
CA ILE A 50 23.41 8.02 -5.82
C ILE A 50 22.73 7.51 -4.52
N VAL A 51 21.78 6.59 -4.64
CA VAL A 51 21.04 6.02 -3.51
C VAL A 51 21.94 5.13 -2.65
N ALA A 52 22.78 4.31 -3.29
CA ALA A 52 23.79 3.53 -2.59
C ALA A 52 24.84 4.44 -1.92
N VAL A 53 25.29 5.49 -2.64
CA VAL A 53 26.22 6.51 -2.12
C VAL A 53 25.65 7.24 -0.92
N ALA A 54 24.34 7.49 -0.85
CA ALA A 54 23.67 8.10 0.29
C ALA A 54 23.56 7.18 1.53
N GLY A 55 23.97 5.91 1.41
CA GLY A 55 23.96 4.94 2.50
C GLY A 55 22.76 3.98 2.47
N VAL A 56 22.03 3.89 1.36
CA VAL A 56 20.91 2.95 1.18
C VAL A 56 21.17 2.00 0.00
N PRO A 57 22.21 1.14 0.07
CA PRO A 57 22.38 0.10 -0.94
C PRO A 57 21.23 -0.92 -0.89
N PRO A 58 21.06 -1.77 -1.92
CA PRO A 58 19.97 -2.75 -1.99
C PRO A 58 19.83 -3.65 -0.75
N VAL A 59 20.95 -4.01 -0.10
CA VAL A 59 20.95 -4.84 1.13
C VAL A 59 20.26 -4.12 2.30
N VAL A 60 20.49 -2.80 2.45
CA VAL A 60 19.83 -2.00 3.49
C VAL A 60 18.34 -1.85 3.17
N ALA A 61 17.99 -1.59 1.91
CA ALA A 61 16.59 -1.51 1.49
C ALA A 61 15.84 -2.84 1.74
N THR A 62 16.50 -3.96 1.44
CA THR A 62 15.97 -5.30 1.70
C THR A 62 15.70 -5.50 3.20
N MET A 63 16.67 -5.21 4.06
CA MET A 63 16.48 -5.25 5.51
C MET A 63 15.30 -4.38 5.96
N MET A 64 15.17 -3.16 5.44
CA MET A 64 14.04 -2.26 5.76
C MET A 64 12.70 -2.84 5.29
N MET A 65 12.65 -3.50 4.13
CA MET A 65 11.44 -4.19 3.64
C MET A 65 10.98 -5.27 4.62
N TYR A 66 11.88 -6.14 5.09
CA TYR A 66 11.53 -7.18 6.09
C TYR A 66 10.93 -6.57 7.35
N LEU A 67 11.55 -5.51 7.89
CA LEU A 67 11.07 -4.84 9.11
C LEU A 67 9.73 -4.14 8.88
N LEU A 68 9.58 -3.40 7.78
CA LEU A 68 8.37 -2.66 7.46
C LEU A 68 7.18 -3.58 7.21
N ILE A 69 7.34 -4.64 6.43
CA ILE A 69 6.24 -5.53 6.06
C ILE A 69 5.81 -6.36 7.27
N THR A 70 6.76 -6.85 8.07
CA THR A 70 6.44 -7.53 9.34
C THR A 70 5.70 -6.58 10.28
N ASN A 71 6.14 -5.32 10.36
CA ASN A 71 5.47 -4.29 11.14
C ASN A 71 4.05 -3.99 10.63
N MET A 72 3.85 -3.92 9.31
CA MET A 72 2.52 -3.75 8.73
C MET A 72 1.59 -4.91 9.09
N GLY A 73 2.09 -6.15 9.15
CA GLY A 73 1.31 -7.31 9.63
C GLY A 73 0.71 -7.13 11.02
N THR A 74 1.28 -6.26 11.86
CA THR A 74 0.76 -5.96 13.21
C THR A 74 -0.37 -4.91 13.23
N LEU A 75 -0.71 -4.29 12.10
CA LEU A 75 -1.67 -3.18 12.05
C LEU A 75 -3.09 -3.62 12.39
N LEU A 76 -3.57 -4.70 11.76
CA LEU A 76 -4.94 -5.19 11.95
C LEU A 76 -5.02 -6.30 12.98
N SER A 77 -6.10 -6.33 13.77
CA SER A 77 -6.43 -7.49 14.60
C SER A 77 -7.26 -8.50 13.80
N LEU A 78 -7.22 -9.77 14.20
CA LEU A 78 -8.09 -10.80 13.61
C LEU A 78 -9.57 -10.46 13.80
N GLN A 79 -9.91 -9.77 14.90
CA GLN A 79 -11.27 -9.33 15.19
C GLN A 79 -11.72 -8.20 14.26
N GLU A 80 -10.87 -7.20 13.99
CA GLU A 80 -11.14 -6.15 13.00
C GLU A 80 -11.36 -6.74 11.60
N LEU A 81 -10.51 -7.69 11.19
CA LEU A 81 -10.65 -8.41 9.92
C LEU A 81 -11.98 -9.18 9.84
N LYS A 82 -12.34 -9.89 10.92
CA LYS A 82 -13.60 -10.64 11.02
C LYS A 82 -14.81 -9.72 10.94
N ASN A 83 -14.77 -8.59 11.64
CA ASN A 83 -15.85 -7.59 11.62
C ASN A 83 -16.00 -6.93 10.24
N GLN A 84 -14.91 -6.83 9.48
CA GLN A 84 -14.86 -6.20 8.17
C GLN A 84 -14.90 -7.21 7.01
N TRP A 85 -15.36 -8.45 7.22
CA TRP A 85 -15.35 -9.49 6.19
C TRP A 85 -16.01 -9.07 4.86
N LYS A 86 -17.09 -8.27 4.90
CA LYS A 86 -17.73 -7.74 3.68
C LYS A 86 -16.79 -6.83 2.89
N THR A 87 -16.07 -5.97 3.59
CA THR A 87 -15.05 -5.09 3.03
C THR A 87 -13.94 -5.91 2.39
N ILE A 88 -13.48 -6.98 3.05
CA ILE A 88 -12.45 -7.89 2.52
C ILE A 88 -12.92 -8.53 1.22
N VAL A 89 -14.14 -9.06 1.18
CA VAL A 89 -14.69 -9.71 -0.03
C VAL A 89 -14.84 -8.71 -1.18
N ILE A 90 -15.27 -7.47 -0.89
CA ILE A 90 -15.35 -6.40 -1.90
C ILE A 90 -13.96 -6.05 -2.43
N ALA A 91 -13.00 -5.83 -1.53
CA ALA A 91 -11.63 -5.50 -1.88
C ALA A 91 -11.02 -6.59 -2.79
N LEU A 92 -11.14 -7.86 -2.41
CA LEU A 92 -10.69 -9.01 -3.22
C LEU A 92 -11.41 -9.10 -4.56
N SER A 93 -12.71 -8.79 -4.61
CA SER A 93 -13.44 -8.77 -5.88
C SER A 93 -12.95 -7.66 -6.82
N GLY A 94 -12.59 -6.51 -6.26
CA GLY A 94 -11.97 -5.41 -7.01
C GLY A 94 -10.66 -5.85 -7.65
N VAL A 95 -9.81 -6.51 -6.88
CA VAL A 95 -8.56 -7.11 -7.37
C VAL A 95 -8.82 -8.13 -8.48
N LEU A 96 -9.77 -9.05 -8.25
CA LEU A 96 -10.15 -10.04 -9.25
C LEU A 96 -10.64 -9.37 -10.55
N GLY A 97 -11.36 -8.25 -10.45
CA GLY A 97 -11.79 -7.46 -11.59
C GLY A 97 -10.63 -6.90 -12.41
N ILE A 98 -9.58 -6.40 -11.76
CA ILE A 98 -8.34 -5.95 -12.44
C ILE A 98 -7.71 -7.11 -13.19
N ILE A 99 -7.51 -8.25 -12.50
CA ILE A 99 -6.90 -9.46 -13.06
C ILE A 99 -7.69 -9.93 -14.27
N ALA A 100 -9.01 -10.09 -14.13
CA ALA A 100 -9.88 -10.59 -15.18
C ALA A 100 -9.87 -9.65 -16.40
N ILE A 101 -10.03 -8.34 -16.20
CA ILE A 101 -10.08 -7.39 -17.32
C ILE A 101 -8.71 -7.26 -18.00
N LEU A 102 -7.60 -7.21 -17.26
CA LEU A 102 -6.27 -7.10 -17.87
C LEU A 102 -5.85 -8.40 -18.58
N PHE A 103 -6.18 -9.58 -18.06
CA PHE A 103 -5.91 -10.85 -18.76
C PHE A 103 -6.86 -11.15 -19.91
N THR A 104 -7.98 -10.44 -20.05
CA THR A 104 -8.91 -10.63 -21.18
C THR A 104 -8.76 -9.53 -22.20
N ILE A 105 -8.97 -8.27 -21.80
CA ILE A 105 -8.90 -7.10 -22.68
C ILE A 105 -7.45 -6.62 -22.81
N GLY A 106 -6.71 -6.58 -21.71
CA GLY A 106 -5.32 -6.09 -21.72
C GLY A 106 -4.40 -6.92 -22.61
N THR A 107 -4.52 -8.25 -22.61
CA THR A 107 -3.74 -9.16 -23.47
C THR A 107 -4.13 -9.13 -24.94
N LEU A 108 -5.27 -8.52 -25.30
CA LEU A 108 -5.62 -8.25 -26.69
C LEU A 108 -4.93 -7.00 -27.24
N ILE A 109 -4.46 -6.12 -26.34
CA ILE A 109 -3.83 -4.83 -26.68
C ILE A 109 -2.31 -4.91 -26.48
N PHE A 110 -1.86 -5.61 -25.43
CA PHE A 110 -0.47 -5.71 -25.01
C PHE A 110 0.01 -7.15 -24.96
N ASP A 111 1.33 -7.34 -25.00
CA ASP A 111 1.93 -8.66 -24.78
C ASP A 111 1.71 -9.15 -23.33
N PHE A 112 1.83 -10.46 -23.17
CA PHE A 112 1.60 -11.13 -21.89
C PHE A 112 2.49 -10.59 -20.76
N LYS A 113 3.77 -10.30 -21.04
CA LYS A 113 4.71 -9.84 -20.00
C LYS A 113 4.36 -8.44 -19.54
N THR A 114 3.94 -7.55 -20.44
CA THR A 114 3.43 -6.21 -20.08
C THR A 114 2.25 -6.31 -19.11
N VAL A 115 1.28 -7.21 -19.38
CA VAL A 115 0.12 -7.41 -18.50
C VAL A 115 0.51 -8.00 -17.14
N VAL A 116 1.37 -9.02 -17.15
CA VAL A 116 1.87 -9.67 -15.92
C VAL A 116 2.61 -8.67 -15.04
N VAL A 117 3.47 -7.83 -15.61
CA VAL A 117 4.20 -6.80 -14.86
C VAL A 117 3.27 -5.71 -14.34
N ALA A 118 2.22 -5.36 -15.09
CA ALA A 118 1.32 -4.27 -14.73
C ALA A 118 0.39 -4.58 -13.55
N ILE A 119 -0.12 -5.81 -13.47
CA ILE A 119 -1.18 -6.17 -12.51
C ILE A 119 -0.73 -5.96 -11.05
N PRO A 120 0.35 -6.57 -10.53
CA PRO A 120 0.65 -6.47 -9.10
C PRO A 120 0.88 -5.04 -8.59
N PRO A 121 1.62 -4.17 -9.32
CA PRO A 121 1.75 -2.75 -8.94
C PRO A 121 0.40 -2.01 -8.96
N LEU A 122 -0.51 -2.31 -9.92
CA LEU A 122 -1.88 -1.76 -9.99
C LEU A 122 -2.77 -2.17 -8.81
N VAL A 123 -2.53 -3.34 -8.23
CA VAL A 123 -3.23 -3.78 -7.01
C VAL A 123 -2.58 -3.18 -5.74
N GLY A 124 -1.58 -2.32 -5.94
CA GLY A 124 -1.00 -1.47 -4.92
C GLY A 124 0.32 -1.96 -4.38
N GLY A 125 0.96 -1.09 -3.63
CA GLY A 125 2.06 -1.42 -2.74
C GLY A 125 3.41 -1.18 -3.39
N ILE A 126 4.21 -0.38 -2.70
CA ILE A 126 5.64 -0.19 -2.99
C ILE A 126 6.33 -1.54 -3.21
N VAL A 127 6.01 -2.52 -2.38
CA VAL A 127 6.66 -3.83 -2.35
C VAL A 127 6.37 -4.64 -3.61
N SER A 128 5.13 -4.65 -4.10
CA SER A 128 4.76 -5.40 -5.31
C SER A 128 5.44 -4.80 -6.55
N ALA A 129 5.52 -3.47 -6.62
CA ALA A 129 6.25 -2.74 -7.66
C ALA A 129 7.73 -3.09 -7.68
N LEU A 130 8.36 -3.20 -6.51
CA LEU A 130 9.76 -3.61 -6.40
C LEU A 130 9.98 -5.07 -6.83
N ILE A 131 9.13 -6.00 -6.37
CA ILE A 131 9.23 -7.42 -6.75
C ILE A 131 9.13 -7.57 -8.28
N MET A 132 8.14 -6.92 -8.90
CA MET A 132 7.96 -7.00 -10.35
C MET A 132 9.06 -6.24 -11.11
N SER A 133 9.53 -5.12 -10.57
CA SER A 133 10.63 -4.35 -11.18
C SER A 133 11.94 -5.13 -11.20
N GLU A 134 12.31 -5.78 -10.08
CA GLU A 134 13.53 -6.59 -10.02
C GLU A 134 13.39 -7.86 -10.86
N GLY A 135 12.27 -8.58 -10.79
CA GLY A 135 12.07 -9.77 -11.61
C GLY A 135 12.07 -9.47 -13.11
N ALA A 136 11.46 -8.36 -13.55
CA ALA A 136 11.54 -7.93 -14.94
C ALA A 136 12.98 -7.60 -15.35
N LYS A 137 13.75 -6.96 -14.46
CA LYS A 137 15.17 -6.66 -14.68
C LYS A 137 16.03 -7.94 -14.78
N GLU A 138 15.81 -8.91 -13.92
CA GLU A 138 16.47 -10.23 -13.96
C GLU A 138 16.14 -10.99 -15.25
N ALA A 139 14.90 -10.86 -15.74
CA ALA A 139 14.47 -11.42 -17.02
C ALA A 139 14.94 -10.63 -18.27
N GLY A 140 15.75 -9.57 -18.09
CA GLY A 140 16.27 -8.73 -19.18
C GLY A 140 15.26 -7.72 -19.77
N LEU A 141 14.10 -7.54 -19.13
CA LEU A 141 13.00 -6.68 -19.56
C LEU A 141 13.12 -5.26 -18.96
N ALA A 142 14.16 -4.53 -19.37
CA ALA A 142 14.50 -3.23 -18.77
C ALA A 142 13.34 -2.21 -18.81
N SER A 143 12.60 -2.09 -19.92
CA SER A 143 11.45 -1.19 -20.01
C SER A 143 10.32 -1.58 -19.07
N LEU A 144 10.08 -2.89 -18.88
CA LEU A 144 9.04 -3.36 -17.97
C LEU A 144 9.44 -3.21 -16.49
N SER A 145 10.74 -3.29 -16.18
CA SER A 145 11.25 -2.98 -14.84
C SER A 145 10.94 -1.52 -14.43
N VAL A 146 11.17 -0.57 -15.35
CA VAL A 146 10.78 0.84 -15.15
C VAL A 146 9.26 0.98 -15.11
N PHE A 147 8.54 0.27 -15.99
CA PHE A 147 7.08 0.31 -16.06
C PHE A 147 6.40 -0.04 -14.72
N ALA A 148 6.88 -1.06 -14.03
CA ALA A 148 6.37 -1.45 -12.71
C ALA A 148 6.41 -0.30 -11.69
N ILE A 149 7.53 0.43 -11.65
CA ILE A 149 7.71 1.59 -10.77
C ILE A 149 6.81 2.76 -11.22
N VAL A 150 6.74 3.03 -12.52
CA VAL A 150 5.93 4.11 -13.08
C VAL A 150 4.44 3.90 -12.82
N ILE A 151 3.95 2.65 -12.91
CA ILE A 151 2.57 2.33 -12.53
C ILE A 151 2.31 2.73 -11.08
N TYR A 152 3.15 2.29 -10.15
CA TYR A 152 3.02 2.61 -8.73
C TYR A 152 2.98 4.13 -8.49
N VAL A 153 3.81 4.88 -9.20
CA VAL A 153 3.86 6.35 -9.11
C VAL A 153 2.59 7.00 -9.64
N MET A 154 2.04 6.49 -10.75
CA MET A 154 1.01 7.19 -11.54
C MET A 154 -0.41 6.79 -11.19
N GLN A 155 -0.63 5.58 -10.68
CA GLN A 155 -1.97 5.06 -10.38
C GLN A 155 -2.74 5.88 -9.33
N GLY A 156 -2.02 6.57 -8.43
CA GLY A 156 -2.62 7.47 -7.44
C GLY A 156 -3.43 8.61 -8.06
N PHE A 157 -3.06 9.09 -9.26
CA PHE A 157 -3.82 10.13 -9.97
C PHE A 157 -5.20 9.68 -10.44
N ALA A 158 -5.40 8.38 -10.69
CA ALA A 158 -6.72 7.82 -10.92
C ALA A 158 -7.43 7.55 -9.58
N GLY A 159 -6.72 6.94 -8.63
CA GLY A 159 -7.30 6.53 -7.36
C GLY A 159 -7.85 7.68 -6.52
N TYR A 160 -7.09 8.74 -6.29
CA TYR A 160 -7.48 9.80 -5.35
C TYR A 160 -8.73 10.57 -5.77
N PRO A 161 -8.82 11.11 -7.00
CA PRO A 161 -9.98 11.90 -7.40
C PRO A 161 -11.26 11.07 -7.46
N ILE A 162 -11.17 9.86 -8.02
CA ILE A 162 -12.33 8.97 -8.15
C ILE A 162 -12.85 8.59 -6.75
N THR A 163 -11.94 8.22 -5.84
CA THR A 163 -12.28 7.89 -4.44
C THR A 163 -12.94 9.06 -3.74
N SER A 164 -12.38 10.26 -3.84
CA SER A 164 -12.96 11.46 -3.21
C SER A 164 -14.39 11.71 -3.69
N ILE A 165 -14.65 11.55 -5.00
CA ILE A 165 -15.98 11.73 -5.59
C ILE A 165 -16.98 10.70 -5.03
N VAL A 166 -16.60 9.42 -4.98
CA VAL A 166 -17.52 8.37 -4.53
C VAL A 166 -17.73 8.39 -3.02
N LEU A 167 -16.69 8.68 -2.22
CA LEU A 167 -16.82 8.87 -0.79
C LEU A 167 -17.69 10.09 -0.44
N LYS A 168 -17.63 11.18 -1.21
CA LYS A 168 -18.54 12.32 -1.02
C LYS A 168 -19.99 11.92 -1.22
N LYS A 169 -20.28 11.08 -2.22
CA LYS A 169 -21.63 10.55 -2.46
C LYS A 169 -22.07 9.63 -1.33
N GLU A 170 -21.20 8.74 -0.87
CA GLU A 170 -21.49 7.85 0.27
C GLU A 170 -21.75 8.64 1.55
N GLY A 171 -20.91 9.62 1.86
CA GLY A 171 -21.07 10.43 3.07
C GLY A 171 -22.36 11.24 3.05
N LYS A 172 -22.76 11.84 1.91
CA LYS A 172 -24.08 12.50 1.79
C LYS A 172 -25.23 11.54 2.09
N ARG A 173 -25.17 10.32 1.54
CA ARG A 173 -26.18 9.28 1.78
C ARG A 173 -26.25 8.87 3.26
N LEU A 174 -25.10 8.74 3.92
CA LEU A 174 -25.05 8.42 5.36
C LEU A 174 -25.61 9.57 6.21
N LEU A 175 -25.35 10.83 5.84
CA LEU A 175 -25.93 11.99 6.52
C LEU A 175 -27.46 12.04 6.36
N GLU A 176 -27.99 11.76 5.17
CA GLU A 176 -29.44 11.69 4.94
C GLU A 176 -30.09 10.63 5.82
N LYS A 177 -29.47 9.46 5.96
CA LYS A 177 -29.95 8.38 6.85
C LYS A 177 -29.87 8.74 8.34
N TYR A 178 -28.80 9.42 8.74
CA TYR A 178 -28.67 9.88 10.12
C TYR A 178 -29.72 10.96 10.46
N ARG A 179 -29.91 11.94 9.58
CA ARG A 179 -30.88 13.04 9.78
C ARG A 179 -32.33 12.58 9.75
N SER A 180 -32.63 11.51 9.00
CA SER A 180 -33.95 10.87 8.98
C SER A 180 -34.20 9.94 10.16
N GLY A 181 -33.19 9.69 11.00
CA GLY A 181 -33.29 8.80 12.17
C GLY A 181 -33.18 7.30 11.84
N GLU A 182 -32.93 6.93 10.59
CA GLU A 182 -32.70 5.54 10.17
C GLU A 182 -31.36 4.96 10.67
N LEU A 183 -30.43 5.82 11.06
CA LEU A 183 -29.07 5.46 11.45
C LEU A 183 -28.73 6.13 12.78
N THR A 184 -28.31 5.36 13.78
CA THR A 184 -28.03 5.90 15.13
C THR A 184 -26.56 5.76 15.51
N ILE A 185 -26.10 6.62 16.44
CA ILE A 185 -24.72 6.59 16.96
C ILE A 185 -24.40 5.25 17.69
N LYS A 186 -25.43 4.51 18.15
CA LYS A 186 -25.23 3.19 18.76
C LYS A 186 -24.82 2.12 17.74
N ASP A 187 -25.28 2.22 16.49
CA ASP A 187 -24.90 1.32 15.41
C ASP A 187 -23.44 1.56 14.94
N ALA A 188 -22.92 2.76 15.15
CA ALA A 188 -21.56 3.19 14.84
C ALA A 188 -20.49 2.64 15.81
N LYS A 189 -20.87 2.29 17.06
CA LYS A 189 -19.91 1.85 18.10
C LYS A 189 -19.56 0.36 18.07
N ASN A 190 -20.31 -0.48 17.35
CA ASN A 190 -20.06 -1.93 17.27
C ASN A 190 -18.84 -2.31 16.40
N GLY A 191 -18.17 -1.35 15.75
CA GLY A 191 -17.04 -1.62 14.85
C GLY A 191 -15.66 -1.17 15.37
N VAL A 192 -15.61 -0.37 16.44
CA VAL A 192 -14.37 0.25 16.95
C VAL A 192 -14.36 0.22 18.47
N GLU A 193 -14.65 -0.93 19.07
CA GLU A 193 -14.09 -1.18 20.39
C GLU A 193 -12.58 -1.31 20.22
N VAL A 194 -11.88 -0.21 20.49
CA VAL A 194 -10.49 -0.25 20.95
C VAL A 194 -10.55 -0.90 22.33
N GLU A 195 -10.81 -2.21 22.38
CA GLU A 195 -10.46 -2.97 23.55
C GLU A 195 -8.99 -2.68 23.80
N LYS A 196 -8.67 -2.23 25.01
CA LYS A 196 -7.31 -2.21 25.55
C LYS A 196 -6.88 -3.67 25.71
N GLU A 197 -6.79 -4.39 24.61
CA GLU A 197 -6.24 -5.72 24.59
C GLU A 197 -4.78 -5.58 24.99
N GLN A 198 -4.36 -6.33 26.02
CA GLN A 198 -2.96 -6.39 26.42
C GLN A 198 -2.13 -6.78 25.20
N GLU A 199 -1.42 -5.82 24.61
CA GLU A 199 -0.74 -6.00 23.32
C GLU A 199 0.34 -7.10 23.39
N LEU A 200 0.92 -7.34 24.57
CA LEU A 200 2.02 -8.28 24.79
C LEU A 200 1.66 -9.44 25.73
N LYS A 201 0.72 -10.30 25.30
CA LYS A 201 0.27 -11.47 26.08
C LYS A 201 1.42 -12.40 26.50
N LEU A 202 2.40 -12.63 25.61
CA LEU A 202 3.56 -13.49 25.89
C LEU A 202 4.58 -12.84 26.84
N PHE A 203 4.57 -11.52 26.95
CA PHE A 203 5.47 -10.76 27.82
C PHE A 203 4.72 -10.04 28.96
N LYS A 204 3.55 -10.55 29.36
CA LYS A 204 2.69 -9.91 30.37
C LYS A 204 3.35 -9.66 31.73
N TYR A 205 4.38 -10.44 32.07
CA TYR A 205 5.15 -10.30 33.32
C TYR A 205 6.47 -9.56 33.13
N LEU A 206 6.80 -9.13 31.91
CA LEU A 206 8.02 -8.38 31.65
C LEU A 206 7.86 -6.95 32.20
N PRO A 207 8.73 -6.50 33.12
CA PRO A 207 8.71 -5.12 33.58
C PRO A 207 8.93 -4.16 32.40
N GLU A 208 8.16 -3.06 32.32
CA GLU A 208 8.21 -2.11 31.20
C GLU A 208 9.62 -1.57 30.92
N LYS A 209 10.46 -1.44 31.97
CA LYS A 209 11.87 -1.02 31.86
C LYS A 209 12.72 -1.90 30.93
N TYR A 210 12.32 -3.15 30.67
CA TYR A 210 13.00 -4.06 29.74
C TYR A 210 12.36 -4.06 28.34
N ASN A 211 11.20 -3.44 28.16
CA ASN A 211 10.58 -3.25 26.84
C ASN A 211 11.22 -2.05 26.10
N THR A 212 12.54 -2.09 25.93
CA THR A 212 13.34 -1.05 25.28
C THR A 212 13.10 -1.02 23.76
N GLU A 213 13.58 0.03 23.07
CA GLU A 213 13.52 0.12 21.61
C GLU A 213 14.23 -1.07 20.92
N TYR A 214 15.41 -1.47 21.43
CA TYR A 214 16.13 -2.62 20.92
C TYR A 214 15.38 -3.93 21.13
N PHE A 215 14.63 -4.08 22.22
CA PHE A 215 13.79 -5.26 22.42
C PHE A 215 12.65 -5.35 21.41
N LYS A 216 12.08 -4.20 21.00
CA LYS A 216 11.08 -4.14 19.93
C LYS A 216 11.69 -4.50 18.57
N PHE A 217 12.85 -3.93 18.24
CA PHE A 217 13.60 -4.28 17.02
C PHE A 217 13.99 -5.76 16.97
N PHE A 218 14.48 -6.30 18.08
CA PHE A 218 14.85 -7.71 18.19
C PHE A 218 13.66 -8.61 17.86
N ARG A 219 12.52 -8.43 18.53
CA ARG A 219 11.33 -9.25 18.28
C ARG A 219 10.83 -9.10 16.85
N LEU A 220 10.81 -7.88 16.33
CA LEU A 220 10.41 -7.63 14.94
C LEU A 220 11.34 -8.34 13.94
N ALA A 221 12.65 -8.25 14.14
CA ALA A 221 13.66 -8.90 13.31
C ALA A 221 13.57 -10.43 13.41
N VAL A 222 13.32 -10.99 14.59
CA VAL A 222 13.09 -12.43 14.78
C VAL A 222 11.91 -12.90 13.94
N VAL A 223 10.79 -12.18 13.96
CA VAL A 223 9.61 -12.54 13.17
C VAL A 223 9.89 -12.47 11.66
N GLY A 224 10.57 -11.41 11.19
CA GLY A 224 10.98 -11.29 9.79
C GLY A 224 11.98 -12.39 9.37
N TYR A 225 12.90 -12.76 10.25
CA TYR A 225 13.85 -13.84 10.01
C TYR A 225 13.17 -15.22 9.96
N LEU A 226 12.19 -15.48 10.83
CA LEU A 226 11.39 -16.71 10.78
C LEU A 226 10.62 -16.82 9.45
N ALA A 227 10.06 -15.71 8.96
CA ALA A 227 9.41 -15.68 7.65
C ALA A 227 10.39 -16.00 6.51
N TYR A 228 11.61 -15.46 6.56
CA TYR A 228 12.67 -15.80 5.62
C TYR A 228 13.06 -17.29 5.69
N LEU A 229 13.30 -17.83 6.88
CA LEU A 229 13.63 -19.25 7.07
C LEU A 229 12.55 -20.18 6.53
N VAL A 230 11.28 -19.84 6.75
CA VAL A 230 10.17 -20.66 6.23
C VAL A 230 10.11 -20.58 4.70
N SER A 231 10.38 -19.40 4.10
CA SER A 231 10.50 -19.26 2.64
C SER A 231 11.59 -20.16 2.07
N THR A 232 12.77 -20.20 2.69
CA THR A 232 13.90 -21.03 2.21
C THR A 232 13.65 -22.52 2.42
N LEU A 233 13.04 -22.92 3.54
CA LEU A 233 12.69 -24.32 3.81
C LEU A 233 11.58 -24.84 2.89
N LEU A 234 10.64 -23.98 2.49
CA LEU A 234 9.58 -24.35 1.56
C LEU A 234 10.05 -24.37 0.10
N ALA A 235 11.12 -23.67 -0.25
CA ALA A 235 11.60 -23.54 -1.64
C ALA A 235 11.71 -24.86 -2.44
N PRO A 236 12.10 -26.02 -1.85
CA PRO A 236 12.12 -27.29 -2.58
C PRO A 236 10.74 -27.85 -2.96
N PHE A 237 9.69 -27.42 -2.26
CA PHE A 237 8.31 -27.91 -2.46
C PHE A 237 7.42 -26.86 -3.13
N VAL A 238 7.50 -25.62 -2.63
CA VAL A 238 6.70 -24.46 -3.06
C VAL A 238 7.53 -23.20 -2.86
N THR A 239 7.77 -22.45 -3.94
CA THR A 239 8.38 -21.12 -3.87
C THR A 239 7.37 -20.10 -3.37
N VAL A 240 7.54 -19.63 -2.13
CA VAL A 240 6.76 -18.54 -1.54
C VAL A 240 7.70 -17.38 -1.22
N ASN A 241 7.39 -16.17 -1.70
CA ASN A 241 8.19 -14.98 -1.44
C ASN A 241 8.24 -14.67 0.08
N ALA A 242 9.45 -14.49 0.62
CA ALA A 242 9.66 -14.24 2.04
C ALA A 242 8.94 -12.98 2.57
N LEU A 243 8.74 -11.95 1.74
CA LEU A 243 8.02 -10.74 2.13
C LEU A 243 6.52 -11.02 2.32
N VAL A 244 5.92 -11.95 1.55
CA VAL A 244 4.56 -12.43 1.80
C VAL A 244 4.46 -13.09 3.17
N LEU A 245 5.44 -13.94 3.50
CA LEU A 245 5.48 -14.62 4.79
C LEU A 245 5.70 -13.65 5.94
N CYS A 246 6.48 -12.57 5.76
CA CYS A 246 6.68 -11.54 6.79
C CYS A 246 5.36 -10.95 7.27
N LEU A 247 4.43 -10.73 6.33
CA LEU A 247 3.12 -10.20 6.64
C LEU A 247 2.27 -11.19 7.46
N LEU A 248 2.22 -12.45 7.01
CA LEU A 248 1.51 -13.52 7.71
C LEU A 248 2.07 -13.71 9.13
N PHE A 249 3.39 -13.78 9.25
CA PHE A 249 4.09 -13.93 10.51
C PHE A 249 3.88 -12.72 11.43
N GLY A 250 3.81 -11.50 10.88
CA GLY A 250 3.44 -10.30 11.63
C GLY A 250 2.03 -10.38 12.23
N ILE A 251 1.04 -10.84 11.47
CA ILE A 251 -0.34 -11.04 11.94
C ILE A 251 -0.36 -12.10 13.06
N ILE A 252 0.31 -13.24 12.85
CA ILE A 252 0.37 -14.33 13.83
C ILE A 252 1.06 -13.84 15.11
N ALA A 253 2.23 -13.22 14.99
CA ALA A 253 3.03 -12.74 16.12
C ALA A 253 2.30 -11.68 16.95
N LYS A 254 1.51 -10.80 16.30
CA LYS A 254 0.62 -9.87 17.01
C LYS A 254 -0.51 -10.63 17.73
N SER A 255 -1.14 -11.58 17.06
CA SER A 255 -2.31 -12.31 17.59
C SER A 255 -1.95 -13.15 18.82
N VAL A 256 -0.77 -13.77 18.84
CA VAL A 256 -0.27 -14.50 20.01
C VAL A 256 0.31 -13.57 21.10
N GLY A 257 0.42 -12.26 20.82
CA GLY A 257 0.96 -11.26 21.74
C GLY A 257 2.48 -11.28 21.89
N PHE A 258 3.21 -11.73 20.85
CA PHE A 258 4.67 -11.65 20.77
C PHE A 258 5.13 -10.28 20.28
N LEU A 259 4.44 -9.71 19.29
CA LEU A 259 4.61 -8.34 18.81
C LEU A 259 3.45 -7.46 19.27
N GLU A 260 3.74 -6.23 19.68
CA GLU A 260 2.72 -5.21 19.84
C GLU A 260 2.22 -4.68 18.47
N LYS A 261 1.18 -3.84 18.47
CA LYS A 261 0.80 -3.09 17.27
C LYS A 261 1.89 -2.05 16.96
N GLN A 262 2.34 -1.99 15.71
CA GLN A 262 3.32 -1.00 15.21
C GLN A 262 4.65 -0.96 15.99
N PRO A 263 5.34 -2.11 16.17
CA PRO A 263 6.59 -2.18 16.95
C PRO A 263 7.69 -1.26 16.38
N LEU A 264 7.75 -1.10 15.06
CA LEU A 264 8.76 -0.27 14.40
C LEU A 264 8.53 1.23 14.63
N GLN A 265 7.28 1.67 14.67
CA GLN A 265 6.93 3.04 15.06
C GLN A 265 7.27 3.27 16.53
N LYS A 266 6.91 2.32 17.41
CA LYS A 266 7.19 2.39 18.85
C LYS A 266 8.67 2.30 19.21
N ALA A 267 9.51 1.91 18.25
CA ALA A 267 10.97 1.88 18.37
C ALA A 267 11.65 3.06 17.64
N ASN A 268 10.89 4.08 17.20
CA ASN A 268 11.39 5.24 16.47
C ASN A 268 12.08 4.93 15.12
N GLY A 269 11.92 3.72 14.58
CA GLY A 269 12.57 3.29 13.34
C GLY A 269 11.77 3.59 12.06
N PHE A 270 10.45 3.78 12.18
CA PHE A 270 9.54 3.76 11.04
C PHE A 270 9.85 4.84 9.98
N GLY A 271 10.10 6.08 10.39
CA GLY A 271 10.37 7.18 9.46
C GLY A 271 11.62 6.95 8.60
N PHE A 272 12.71 6.50 9.23
CA PHE A 272 13.94 6.15 8.52
C PHE A 272 13.74 4.96 7.58
N SER A 273 13.01 3.92 8.02
CA SER A 273 12.73 2.76 7.18
C SER A 273 11.93 3.12 5.93
N ILE A 274 10.91 3.97 6.07
CA ILE A 274 10.11 4.46 4.93
C ILE A 274 10.97 5.30 4.00
N MET A 275 11.82 6.19 4.53
CA MET A 275 12.75 6.98 3.73
C MET A 275 13.67 6.07 2.91
N ALA A 276 14.34 5.12 3.55
CA ALA A 276 15.23 4.17 2.86
C ALA A 276 14.51 3.38 1.77
N LEU A 277 13.28 2.91 2.05
CA LEU A 277 12.47 2.20 1.07
C LEU A 277 12.10 3.10 -0.12
N MET A 278 11.69 4.35 0.12
CA MET A 278 11.35 5.30 -0.94
C MET A 278 12.55 5.61 -1.83
N LEU A 279 13.72 5.83 -1.25
CA LEU A 279 14.95 6.03 -2.04
C LEU A 279 15.24 4.84 -2.94
N PHE A 280 15.09 3.62 -2.42
CA PHE A 280 15.29 2.40 -3.20
C PHE A 280 14.30 2.23 -4.35
N ILE A 281 13.02 2.62 -4.17
CA ILE A 281 12.04 2.63 -5.27
C ILE A 281 12.49 3.56 -6.39
N PHE A 282 12.87 4.78 -6.04
CA PHE A 282 13.26 5.77 -7.04
C PHE A 282 14.63 5.45 -7.67
N ASP A 283 15.48 4.66 -7.01
CA ASP A 283 16.66 4.04 -7.63
C ASP A 283 16.29 3.13 -8.82
N GLY A 284 15.11 2.51 -8.79
CA GLY A 284 14.55 1.75 -9.90
C GLY A 284 14.32 2.57 -11.18
N LEU A 285 14.29 3.91 -11.08
CA LEU A 285 14.15 4.82 -12.22
C LEU A 285 15.48 5.20 -12.87
N GLN A 286 16.63 4.75 -12.34
CA GLN A 286 17.95 5.15 -12.84
C GLN A 286 18.19 4.79 -14.33
N LYS A 287 17.50 3.76 -14.83
CA LYS A 287 17.59 3.31 -16.24
C LYS A 287 16.52 3.92 -17.13
N ALA A 288 15.60 4.70 -16.59
CA ALA A 288 14.50 5.27 -17.35
C ALA A 288 15.02 6.38 -18.28
N THR A 289 14.94 6.20 -19.59
CA THR A 289 15.24 7.27 -20.56
C THR A 289 13.97 8.03 -20.95
N PRO A 290 14.07 9.27 -21.48
CA PRO A 290 12.90 9.99 -21.98
C PRO A 290 12.11 9.21 -23.05
N SER A 291 12.80 8.48 -23.93
CA SER A 291 12.15 7.63 -24.94
C SER A 291 11.39 6.46 -24.31
N MET A 292 12.00 5.77 -23.34
CA MET A 292 11.33 4.69 -22.58
C MET A 292 10.08 5.21 -21.87
N MET A 293 10.14 6.42 -21.28
CA MET A 293 8.97 7.01 -20.62
C MET A 293 7.82 7.27 -21.60
N LEU A 294 8.12 7.70 -22.83
CA LEU A 294 7.10 7.89 -23.88
C LEU A 294 6.51 6.56 -24.35
N GLU A 295 7.33 5.52 -24.51
CA GLU A 295 6.87 4.17 -24.88
C GLU A 295 5.93 3.58 -23.83
N ILE A 296 6.25 3.78 -22.55
CA ILE A 296 5.48 3.24 -21.41
C ILE A 296 4.17 3.99 -21.17
N LEU A 297 4.04 5.24 -21.64
CA LEU A 297 2.87 6.09 -21.35
C LEU A 297 1.56 5.49 -21.86
N TYR A 298 1.56 4.92 -23.07
CA TYR A 298 0.36 4.30 -23.65
C TYR A 298 -0.09 3.05 -22.87
N PRO A 299 0.78 2.04 -22.62
CA PRO A 299 0.45 0.91 -21.74
C PRO A 299 -0.02 1.33 -20.36
N LEU A 300 0.64 2.33 -19.75
CA LEU A 300 0.29 2.84 -18.44
C LEU A 300 -1.15 3.34 -18.36
N ILE A 301 -1.53 4.26 -19.25
CA ILE A 301 -2.85 4.90 -19.21
C ILE A 301 -3.93 3.85 -19.46
N VAL A 302 -3.75 2.98 -20.46
CA VAL A 302 -4.72 1.94 -20.80
C VAL A 302 -4.87 0.95 -19.64
N CYS A 303 -3.77 0.48 -19.04
CA CYS A 303 -3.83 -0.47 -17.92
C CYS A 303 -4.53 0.13 -16.69
N ILE A 304 -4.28 1.41 -16.36
CA ILE A 304 -4.97 2.10 -15.25
C ILE A 304 -6.47 2.20 -15.54
N ILE A 305 -6.87 2.59 -16.76
CA ILE A 305 -8.29 2.70 -17.13
C ILE A 305 -8.97 1.33 -17.03
N LEU A 306 -8.36 0.29 -17.59
CA LEU A 306 -8.87 -1.07 -17.53
C LEU A 306 -8.98 -1.60 -16.09
N ALA A 307 -7.98 -1.31 -15.25
CA ALA A 307 -8.01 -1.66 -13.83
C ALA A 307 -9.19 -0.99 -13.12
N VAL A 308 -9.38 0.32 -13.29
CA VAL A 308 -10.50 1.06 -12.69
C VAL A 308 -11.86 0.53 -13.16
N ILE A 309 -11.99 0.18 -14.45
CA ILE A 309 -13.21 -0.44 -15.00
C ILE A 309 -13.47 -1.81 -14.35
N GLY A 310 -12.45 -2.67 -14.28
CA GLY A 310 -12.55 -3.98 -13.64
C GLY A 310 -12.94 -3.88 -12.17
N MET A 311 -12.28 -2.99 -11.44
CA MET A 311 -12.61 -2.65 -10.05
C MET A 311 -14.07 -2.26 -9.90
N TYR A 312 -14.56 -1.34 -10.74
CA TYR A 312 -15.94 -0.84 -10.67
C TYR A 312 -16.95 -1.97 -10.91
N ILE A 313 -16.79 -2.74 -11.99
CA ILE A 313 -17.73 -3.80 -12.36
C ILE A 313 -17.86 -4.84 -11.24
N PHE A 314 -16.74 -5.36 -10.76
CA PHE A 314 -16.76 -6.44 -9.77
C PHE A 314 -17.19 -5.97 -8.39
N SER A 315 -16.68 -4.82 -7.92
CA SER A 315 -17.09 -4.26 -6.63
C SER A 315 -18.56 -3.84 -6.63
N PHE A 316 -19.12 -3.40 -7.76
CA PHE A 316 -20.54 -3.12 -7.90
C PHE A 316 -21.40 -4.38 -7.75
N ILE A 317 -21.04 -5.47 -8.44
CA ILE A 317 -21.76 -6.75 -8.37
C ILE A 317 -21.74 -7.29 -6.94
N ILE A 318 -20.55 -7.39 -6.34
CA ILE A 318 -20.37 -7.94 -5.00
C ILE A 318 -20.95 -7.02 -3.93
N GLY A 319 -20.80 -5.70 -4.07
CA GLY A 319 -21.43 -4.72 -3.19
C GLY A 319 -22.94 -4.88 -3.14
N LYS A 320 -23.58 -5.08 -4.30
CA LYS A 320 -25.03 -5.33 -4.40
C LYS A 320 -25.44 -6.63 -3.69
N ILE A 321 -24.68 -7.70 -3.85
CA ILE A 321 -24.93 -9.00 -3.19
C ILE A 321 -24.81 -8.87 -1.66
N LEU A 322 -23.78 -8.17 -1.18
CA LEU A 322 -23.48 -8.01 0.25
C LEU A 322 -24.27 -6.90 0.95
N LYS A 323 -25.14 -6.20 0.21
CA LYS A 323 -25.92 -5.04 0.66
C LYS A 323 -25.05 -3.88 1.16
N VAL A 324 -23.87 -3.70 0.55
CA VAL A 324 -23.01 -2.53 0.72
C VAL A 324 -23.34 -1.56 -0.42
N SER A 325 -23.22 -0.25 -0.18
CA SER A 325 -23.50 0.72 -1.23
C SER A 325 -22.52 0.60 -2.38
N LYS A 326 -22.96 0.97 -3.58
CA LYS A 326 -22.09 0.99 -4.75
C LYS A 326 -20.93 1.97 -4.57
N GLU A 327 -21.19 3.12 -3.92
CA GLU A 327 -20.18 4.13 -3.63
C GLU A 327 -19.11 3.62 -2.68
N MET A 328 -19.52 3.02 -1.56
CA MET A 328 -18.62 2.47 -0.55
C MET A 328 -17.88 1.25 -1.10
N ALA A 329 -18.58 0.37 -1.82
CA ALA A 329 -17.95 -0.82 -2.40
C ALA A 329 -16.86 -0.45 -3.41
N PHE A 330 -17.16 0.53 -4.28
CA PHE A 330 -16.18 1.00 -5.24
C PHE A 330 -15.04 1.78 -4.56
N ALA A 331 -15.33 2.61 -3.54
CA ALA A 331 -14.31 3.29 -2.75
C ALA A 331 -13.33 2.29 -2.09
N VAL A 332 -13.86 1.22 -1.49
CA VAL A 332 -13.06 0.13 -0.91
C VAL A 332 -12.20 -0.53 -1.99
N SER A 333 -12.73 -0.80 -3.18
CA SER A 333 -11.94 -1.37 -4.27
C SER A 333 -10.82 -0.44 -4.74
N LEU A 334 -11.06 0.87 -4.78
CA LEU A 334 -10.07 1.87 -5.24
C LEU A 334 -8.89 2.02 -4.29
N THR A 335 -9.03 1.61 -3.01
CA THR A 335 -7.91 1.61 -2.05
C THR A 335 -6.70 0.82 -2.54
N ALA A 336 -6.91 -0.18 -3.41
CA ALA A 336 -5.83 -0.93 -4.05
C ALA A 336 -4.86 -0.03 -4.84
N LEU A 337 -5.30 1.13 -5.35
CA LEU A 337 -4.43 2.03 -6.11
C LEU A 337 -3.45 2.83 -5.23
N TYR A 338 -3.62 2.90 -3.91
CA TYR A 338 -2.78 3.79 -3.10
C TYR A 338 -2.52 3.33 -1.67
N GLY A 339 -3.52 2.82 -0.95
CA GLY A 339 -3.35 2.37 0.41
C GLY A 339 -2.97 3.47 1.42
N PHE A 340 -2.65 3.03 2.63
CA PHE A 340 -2.32 3.91 3.75
C PHE A 340 -1.01 4.68 3.51
N PRO A 341 -0.90 5.97 3.87
CA PRO A 341 -1.85 6.80 4.61
C PRO A 341 -2.90 7.53 3.77
N ALA A 342 -2.88 7.40 2.44
CA ALA A 342 -3.77 8.16 1.57
C ALA A 342 -5.25 7.84 1.80
N ASP A 343 -5.60 6.57 2.07
CA ASP A 343 -6.98 6.17 2.44
C ASP A 343 -7.51 6.98 3.61
N TYR A 344 -6.67 7.15 4.64
CA TYR A 344 -7.01 7.87 5.85
C TYR A 344 -7.21 9.36 5.57
N ILE A 345 -6.27 9.97 4.84
CA ILE A 345 -6.29 11.41 4.53
C ILE A 345 -7.52 11.75 3.70
N ILE A 346 -7.74 11.04 2.58
CA ILE A 346 -8.85 11.29 1.66
C ILE A 346 -10.18 11.11 2.38
N THR A 347 -10.32 10.06 3.18
CA THR A 347 -11.56 9.80 3.92
C THR A 347 -11.84 10.93 4.92
N ASN A 348 -10.84 11.34 5.70
CA ASN A 348 -11.00 12.44 6.66
C ASN A 348 -11.27 13.79 6.00
N GLU A 349 -10.61 14.10 4.88
CA GLU A 349 -10.87 15.31 4.12
C GLU A 349 -12.29 15.34 3.56
N VAL A 350 -12.77 14.21 3.04
CA VAL A 350 -14.16 14.08 2.58
C VAL A 350 -15.13 14.30 3.74
N ILE A 351 -14.93 13.65 4.88
CA ILE A 351 -15.78 13.82 6.07
C ILE A 351 -15.83 15.29 6.51
N LYS A 352 -14.66 15.94 6.64
CA LYS A 352 -14.57 17.37 7.00
C LYS A 352 -15.23 18.28 5.96
N SER A 353 -15.24 17.91 4.69
CA SER A 353 -15.88 18.68 3.63
C SER A 353 -17.40 18.58 3.62
N LEU A 354 -17.98 17.55 4.27
CA LEU A 354 -19.40 17.27 4.24
C LEU A 354 -20.18 17.88 5.41
N THR A 355 -19.53 18.04 6.58
CA THR A 355 -20.20 18.56 7.78
C THR A 355 -19.22 19.17 8.78
N ASN A 356 -19.72 20.14 9.54
CA ASN A 356 -19.04 20.74 10.69
C ASN A 356 -19.57 20.22 12.03
N ASP A 357 -20.68 19.46 12.04
CA ASP A 357 -21.28 18.92 13.26
C ASP A 357 -20.49 17.70 13.77
N GLU A 358 -20.13 17.69 15.05
CA GLU A 358 -19.28 16.64 15.64
C GLU A 358 -19.97 15.27 15.68
N LYS A 359 -21.29 15.21 15.85
CA LYS A 359 -22.02 13.93 15.85
C LYS A 359 -22.12 13.37 14.44
N GLU A 360 -22.40 14.23 13.46
CA GLU A 360 -22.39 13.83 12.06
C GLU A 360 -21.00 13.35 11.61
N LYS A 361 -19.92 14.03 12.04
CA LYS A 361 -18.54 13.56 11.81
C LYS A 361 -18.28 12.20 12.43
N GLU A 362 -18.72 11.96 13.66
CA GLU A 362 -18.55 10.66 14.34
C GLU A 362 -19.25 9.53 13.56
N VAL A 363 -20.48 9.78 13.08
CA VAL A 363 -21.23 8.82 12.24
C VAL A 363 -20.50 8.55 10.93
N LEU A 364 -20.05 9.58 10.22
CA LEU A 364 -19.31 9.36 8.98
C LEU A 364 -17.99 8.64 9.21
N THR A 365 -17.26 8.99 10.27
CA THR A 365 -15.96 8.40 10.61
C THR A 365 -16.10 6.92 10.91
N SER A 366 -17.05 6.55 11.76
CA SER A 366 -17.30 5.15 12.15
C SER A 366 -17.73 4.25 10.99
N HIS A 367 -18.44 4.79 9.99
CA HIS A 367 -18.91 4.01 8.85
C HIS A 367 -17.97 4.02 7.64
N MET A 368 -17.25 5.10 7.38
CA MET A 368 -16.42 5.23 6.18
C MET A 368 -14.97 4.84 6.43
N LEU A 369 -14.40 5.17 7.60
CA LEU A 369 -12.98 5.02 7.84
C LEU A 369 -12.53 3.56 7.99
N PRO A 370 -13.18 2.72 8.82
CA PRO A 370 -12.73 1.34 9.00
C PRO A 370 -12.71 0.52 7.70
N PRO A 371 -13.75 0.56 6.84
CA PRO A 371 -13.71 -0.16 5.56
C PRO A 371 -12.59 0.32 4.63
N MET A 372 -12.31 1.62 4.58
CA MET A 372 -11.24 2.16 3.75
C MET A 372 -9.86 1.67 4.19
N LEU A 373 -9.60 1.69 5.51
CA LEU A 373 -8.33 1.22 6.07
C LEU A 373 -8.16 -0.30 5.89
N VAL A 374 -9.21 -1.08 6.12
CA VAL A 374 -9.15 -2.53 5.93
C VAL A 374 -9.02 -2.88 4.45
N GLY A 375 -9.75 -2.21 3.56
CA GLY A 375 -9.63 -2.39 2.11
C GLY A 375 -8.19 -2.15 1.63
N GLY A 376 -7.60 -1.00 2.01
CA GLY A 376 -6.23 -0.65 1.64
C GLY A 376 -5.22 -1.63 2.23
N PHE A 377 -5.39 -2.03 3.48
CA PHE A 377 -4.52 -3.03 4.11
C PHE A 377 -4.56 -4.37 3.38
N ILE A 378 -5.75 -4.92 3.11
CA ILE A 378 -5.90 -6.20 2.43
C ILE A 378 -5.28 -6.15 1.04
N THR A 379 -5.60 -5.13 0.24
CA THR A 379 -5.18 -5.05 -1.16
C THR A 379 -3.68 -4.74 -1.28
N VAL A 380 -3.26 -3.61 -0.75
CA VAL A 380 -1.92 -3.03 -0.91
C VAL A 380 -0.86 -3.78 -0.12
N THR A 381 -1.24 -4.37 1.02
CA THR A 381 -0.27 -5.03 1.91
C THR A 381 -0.26 -6.54 1.70
N ILE A 382 -1.43 -7.18 1.62
CA ILE A 382 -1.51 -8.65 1.50
C ILE A 382 -1.53 -9.09 0.05
N VAL A 383 -2.58 -8.72 -0.67
CA VAL A 383 -2.91 -9.33 -1.95
C VAL A 383 -1.89 -8.95 -3.01
N SER A 384 -1.45 -7.70 -3.06
CA SER A 384 -0.46 -7.26 -4.05
C SER A 384 0.88 -7.97 -3.92
N VAL A 385 1.36 -8.22 -2.69
CA VAL A 385 2.63 -8.89 -2.43
C VAL A 385 2.51 -10.38 -2.79
N VAL A 386 1.37 -11.01 -2.48
CA VAL A 386 1.07 -12.39 -2.90
C VAL A 386 1.04 -12.49 -4.43
N LEU A 387 0.32 -11.58 -5.09
CA LEU A 387 0.23 -11.55 -6.55
C LEU A 387 1.60 -11.32 -7.19
N ALA A 388 2.39 -10.37 -6.71
CA ALA A 388 3.74 -10.14 -7.22
C ALA A 388 4.64 -11.36 -7.05
N GLY A 389 4.59 -12.01 -5.88
CA GLY A 389 5.34 -13.25 -5.63
C GLY A 389 4.97 -14.41 -6.55
N ILE A 390 3.72 -14.48 -7.03
CA ILE A 390 3.29 -15.48 -8.02
C ILE A 390 3.67 -15.02 -9.43
N PHE A 391 3.38 -13.76 -9.77
CA PHE A 391 3.46 -13.24 -11.13
C PHE A 391 4.90 -13.07 -11.61
N VAL A 392 5.83 -12.81 -10.70
CA VAL A 392 7.27 -12.77 -11.01
C VAL A 392 7.76 -14.11 -11.56
N GLY A 393 7.15 -15.23 -11.17
CA GLY A 393 7.47 -16.56 -11.71
C GLY A 393 7.02 -16.78 -13.15
N PHE A 394 6.25 -15.86 -13.73
CA PHE A 394 5.84 -15.91 -15.15
C PHE A 394 6.72 -15.07 -16.08
N LEU A 395 7.78 -14.41 -15.56
CA LEU A 395 8.64 -13.50 -16.32
C LEU A 395 9.81 -14.19 -17.02
#